data_AF-A0AAC9AZI2-F1
#
_entry.id   AF-A0AAC9AZI2-F1
#
_cell.length_a   1.000
_cell.length_b   1.000
_cell.length_c   1.000
_cell.angle_alpha   90.00
_cell.angle_beta   90.00
_cell.angle_gamma   90.00
#
_symmetry.space_group_name_H-M   'P 1'
#
loop_
_entity.id
_entity.type
_entity.pdbx_description
1 polymer ?
#
loop_
_entity_poly.entity_id
_entity_poly.type
_entity_poly.pdbx_seq_one_letter_code
_entity_poly.pdbx_strand_id
1 'polypeptide(L)'
;MAELTDALFGYENLLQRLFSEGGRLASAVVAAQSHENLSPVAGHQILSAISNAQLSVSGAIGYMAEGHRQLEVMAQKLGIDPEAFGDVIKRPAAREATPIGLAA
;
A
#
# COMPACT_ATOMS: atom_id res chain seq x y z
N MET A 1 15.82 -1.87 14.02
CA MET A 1 14.93 -2.82 13.32
C MET A 1 13.48 -2.36 13.35
N ALA A 2 12.87 -2.09 14.50
CA ALA A 2 11.50 -1.53 14.57
C ALA A 2 11.33 -0.24 13.73
N GLU A 3 12.24 0.73 13.85
CA GLU A 3 12.21 1.96 13.06
C GLU A 3 12.25 1.73 11.54
N LEU A 4 13.02 0.72 11.08
CA LEU A 4 13.10 0.38 9.65
C LEU A 4 11.78 -0.21 9.15
N THR A 5 11.20 -1.13 9.93
CA THR A 5 9.87 -1.69 9.67
C THR A 5 8.80 -0.60 9.62
N ASP A 6 8.77 0.28 10.63
CA ASP A 6 7.79 1.38 10.70
C ASP A 6 7.94 2.34 9.52
N ALA A 7 9.18 2.65 9.11
CA ALA A 7 9.45 3.47 7.95
C ALA A 7 9.01 2.79 6.64
N LEU A 8 9.20 1.48 6.51
CA LEU A 8 8.79 0.71 5.33
C LEU A 8 7.27 0.69 5.17
N PHE A 9 6.54 0.32 6.23
CA PHE A 9 5.06 0.38 6.24
C PHE A 9 4.55 1.82 6.05
N GLY A 10 5.22 2.81 6.66
CA GLY A 10 4.88 4.22 6.48
C GLY A 10 4.99 4.66 5.03
N TYR A 11 6.07 4.26 4.35
CA TYR A 11 6.28 4.57 2.94
C TYR A 11 5.30 3.84 2.02
N GLU A 12 5.02 2.55 2.29
CA GLU A 12 3.99 1.79 1.57
C GLU A 12 2.62 2.46 1.66
N ASN A 13 2.20 2.87 2.86
CA ASN A 13 0.94 3.60 3.07
C ASN A 13 0.88 4.91 2.27
N LEU A 14 2.01 5.63 2.14
CA LEU A 14 2.07 6.83 1.31
C LEU A 14 1.89 6.50 -0.18
N LEU A 15 2.52 5.42 -0.67
CA LEU A 15 2.36 4.98 -2.05
C LEU A 15 0.91 4.54 -2.35
N GLN A 16 0.26 3.82 -1.44
CA GLN A 16 -1.13 3.42 -1.58
C GLN A 16 -2.07 4.64 -1.61
N ARG A 17 -1.84 5.64 -0.75
CA ARG A 17 -2.58 6.91 -0.76
C ARG A 17 -2.37 7.67 -2.07
N LEU A 18 -1.13 7.76 -2.55
CA LEU A 18 -0.82 8.39 -3.83
C LEU A 18 -1.53 7.71 -5.00
N PHE A 19 -1.57 6.37 -5.00
CA PHE A 19 -2.28 5.60 -6.02
C PHE A 19 -3.79 5.90 -6.01
N SER A 20 -4.39 5.94 -4.82
CA SER A 20 -5.81 6.27 -4.62
C SER A 20 -6.13 7.69 -5.12
N GLU A 21 -5.31 8.67 -4.77
CA GLU A 21 -5.47 10.05 -5.24
C GLU A 21 -5.32 10.17 -6.76
N GLY A 22 -4.42 9.40 -7.37
CA GLY A 22 -4.33 9.29 -8.84
C GLY A 22 -5.63 8.79 -9.48
N GLY A 23 -6.29 7.82 -8.85
CA GLY A 23 -7.58 7.30 -9.30
C GLY A 23 -8.69 8.35 -9.19
N ARG A 24 -8.73 9.07 -8.06
CA ARG A 24 -9.67 10.19 -7.86
C ARG A 24 -9.47 11.29 -8.91
N LEU A 25 -8.22 11.62 -9.24
CA LEU A 25 -7.89 12.58 -10.29
C LEU A 25 -8.35 12.10 -11.67
N ALA A 26 -8.12 10.83 -12.01
CA ALA A 26 -8.61 10.25 -13.28
C ALA A 26 -10.13 10.35 -13.40
N SER A 27 -10.88 10.04 -12.33
CA SER A 27 -12.33 10.20 -12.30
C SER A 27 -12.77 11.66 -12.50
N ALA A 28 -12.07 12.62 -11.89
CA ALA A 28 -12.36 14.05 -12.07
C ALA A 28 -12.15 14.50 -13.53
N VAL A 29 -11.12 14.00 -14.22
CA VAL A 29 -10.89 14.31 -15.64
C VAL A 29 -12.03 13.78 -16.51
N VAL A 30 -12.49 12.55 -16.27
CA VAL A 30 -13.64 11.98 -17.00
C VAL A 30 -14.91 12.80 -16.78
N ALA A 31 -15.16 13.23 -15.54
CA ALA A 31 -16.28 14.11 -15.22
C ALA A 31 -16.18 15.46 -15.96
N ALA A 32 -14.99 16.07 -15.98
CA ALA A 32 -14.76 17.32 -16.69
C ALA A 32 -14.95 17.20 -18.22
N GLN A 33 -14.57 16.06 -18.82
CA GLN A 33 -14.86 15.78 -20.23
C GLN A 33 -16.36 15.63 -20.52
N SER A 34 -17.10 15.11 -19.55
CA SER A 34 -18.53 14.81 -19.71
C SER A 34 -19.43 16.02 -19.42
N HIS A 35 -18.98 16.93 -18.55
CA HIS A 35 -19.84 17.98 -17.99
C HIS A 35 -19.27 19.41 -18.06
N GLU A 36 -17.98 19.59 -18.31
CA GLU A 36 -17.29 20.89 -18.13
C GLU A 36 -16.52 21.36 -19.37
N ASN A 37 -16.91 20.91 -20.57
CA ASN A 37 -16.33 21.32 -21.86
C ASN A 37 -14.82 21.04 -22.03
N LEU A 38 -14.23 20.16 -21.22
CA LEU A 38 -12.86 19.71 -21.45
C LEU A 38 -12.80 18.96 -22.78
N SER A 39 -11.96 19.42 -23.72
CA SER A 39 -11.87 18.80 -25.03
C SER A 39 -11.46 17.31 -24.92
N PRO A 40 -11.99 16.43 -25.79
CA PRO A 40 -11.62 15.01 -25.81
C PRO A 40 -10.10 14.77 -25.91
N VAL A 41 -9.42 15.57 -26.74
CA VAL A 41 -7.96 15.49 -26.94
C VAL A 41 -7.20 15.86 -25.67
N ALA A 42 -7.54 16.99 -25.05
CA ALA A 42 -6.88 17.42 -23.82
C ALA A 42 -7.13 16.42 -22.67
N GLY A 43 -8.36 15.97 -22.50
CA GLY A 43 -8.68 14.97 -21.47
C GLY A 43 -7.97 13.63 -21.70
N HIS A 44 -7.85 13.17 -22.96
CA HIS A 44 -7.06 11.96 -23.27
C HIS A 44 -5.57 12.12 -22.93
N GLN A 45 -4.96 13.27 -23.25
CA GLN A 45 -3.57 13.56 -22.91
C GLN A 45 -3.35 13.57 -21.39
N ILE A 46 -4.26 14.20 -20.64
CA ILE A 46 -4.21 14.24 -19.18
C ILE A 46 -4.37 12.82 -18.60
N LEU A 47 -5.36 12.05 -19.08
CA LEU A 47 -5.57 10.66 -18.64
C LEU A 47 -4.34 9.79 -18.93
N SER A 48 -3.71 9.94 -20.10
CA SER A 48 -2.48 9.21 -20.43
C SER A 48 -1.35 9.53 -19.46
N ALA A 49 -1.15 10.81 -19.13
CA ALA A 49 -0.16 11.21 -18.13
C ALA A 49 -0.45 10.62 -16.74
N ILE A 50 -1.72 10.64 -16.30
CA ILE A 50 -2.15 10.04 -15.02
C ILE A 50 -1.92 8.54 -15.03
N SER A 51 -2.28 7.83 -16.11
CA SER A 51 -2.07 6.38 -16.22
C SER A 51 -0.58 6.01 -16.15
N ASN A 52 0.29 6.77 -16.80
CA ASN A 52 1.74 6.55 -16.71
C ASN A 52 2.26 6.78 -15.29
N ALA A 53 1.82 7.85 -14.62
CA ALA A 53 2.19 8.11 -13.23
C ALA A 53 1.71 6.98 -12.30
N GLN A 54 0.46 6.52 -12.46
CA GLN A 54 -0.09 5.41 -11.68
C GLN A 54 0.67 4.10 -11.92
N LEU A 55 1.09 3.81 -13.15
CA LEU A 55 1.92 2.65 -13.45
C LEU A 55 3.24 2.69 -12.68
N SER A 56 3.90 3.85 -12.62
CA SER A 56 5.12 4.02 -11.82
C SER A 56 4.88 3.83 -10.32
N VAL A 57 3.77 4.35 -9.79
CA VAL A 57 3.39 4.15 -8.37
C VAL A 57 3.11 2.68 -8.07
N SER A 58 2.37 1.97 -8.93
CA SER A 58 2.15 0.52 -8.80
C SER A 58 3.45 -0.27 -8.82
N GLY A 59 4.41 0.10 -9.68
CA GLY A 59 5.74 -0.49 -9.69
C GLY A 59 6.47 -0.28 -8.37
N ALA A 60 6.41 0.93 -7.82
CA ALA A 60 7.00 1.26 -6.53
C ALA A 60 6.39 0.43 -5.37
N ILE A 61 5.06 0.23 -5.36
CA ILE A 61 4.38 -0.66 -4.39
C ILE A 61 4.93 -2.09 -4.52
N GLY A 62 5.06 -2.60 -5.75
CA GLY A 62 5.65 -3.92 -5.99
C GLY A 62 7.09 -4.05 -5.45
N TYR A 63 7.92 -3.01 -5.60
CA TYR A 63 9.26 -3.00 -5.02
C TYR A 63 9.25 -2.99 -3.49
N MET A 64 8.25 -2.40 -2.84
CA MET A 64 8.12 -2.45 -1.38
C MET A 64 7.74 -3.83 -0.89
N ALA A 65 6.80 -4.51 -1.55
CA ALA A 65 6.47 -5.90 -1.23
C ALA A 65 7.69 -6.83 -1.35
N GLU A 66 8.55 -6.60 -2.35
CA GLU A 66 9.83 -7.32 -2.47
C GLU A 66 10.81 -6.94 -1.35
N GLY A 67 10.89 -5.66 -0.97
CA GLY A 67 11.68 -5.21 0.17
C GLY A 67 11.28 -5.88 1.49
N HIS A 68 9.97 -6.02 1.75
CA HIS A 68 9.44 -6.77 2.89
C HIS A 68 9.97 -8.21 2.92
N ARG A 69 9.87 -8.93 1.80
CA ARG A 69 10.36 -10.32 1.69
C ARG A 69 11.86 -10.44 1.91
N GLN A 70 12.64 -9.50 1.39
CA GLN A 70 14.10 -9.51 1.57
C GLN A 70 14.49 -9.31 3.04
N LEU A 71 13.80 -8.39 3.74
CA LEU A 71 13.99 -8.18 5.16
C LEU A 71 13.56 -9.39 5.99
N GLU A 72 12.46 -10.05 5.62
CA GLU A 72 12.01 -11.28 6.24
C GLU A 72 13.08 -12.39 6.14
N VAL A 73 13.60 -12.64 4.93
CA VAL A 73 14.67 -13.63 4.70
C VAL A 73 15.95 -13.27 5.47
N MET A 74 16.29 -11.98 5.57
CA MET A 74 17.45 -11.53 6.33
C MET A 74 17.24 -11.74 7.85
N ALA A 75 16.07 -11.43 8.38
CA ALA A 75 15.73 -11.64 9.78
C ALA A 75 15.84 -13.12 10.17
N GLN A 76 15.30 -14.03 9.34
CA GLN A 76 15.41 -15.48 9.55
C GLN A 76 16.87 -15.93 9.66
N LYS A 77 17.74 -15.45 8.76
CA LYS A 77 19.18 -15.79 8.75
C LYS A 77 19.91 -15.30 9.99
N LEU A 78 19.44 -14.22 10.61
CA LEU A 78 20.02 -13.62 11.81
C LEU A 78 19.40 -14.16 13.10
N GLY A 79 18.45 -15.10 13.03
CA GLY A 79 17.72 -15.60 14.19
C GLY A 79 16.81 -14.55 14.84
N ILE A 80 16.46 -13.49 14.10
CA ILE A 80 15.50 -12.46 14.50
C ILE A 80 14.11 -12.93 14.08
N ASP A 81 13.10 -12.67 14.91
CA ASP A 81 11.71 -12.96 14.57
C ASP A 81 11.32 -12.32 13.22
N PRO A 82 11.05 -13.11 12.17
CA PRO A 82 10.75 -12.61 10.85
C PRO A 82 9.35 -12.00 10.72
N GLU A 83 8.46 -12.26 11.69
CA GLU A 83 7.08 -11.75 11.66
C GLU A 83 7.01 -10.22 11.67
N ALA A 84 8.07 -9.52 12.11
CA ALA A 84 8.16 -8.06 12.08
C ALA A 84 8.43 -7.46 10.69
N PHE A 85 8.64 -8.27 9.65
CA PHE A 85 9.02 -7.79 8.31
C PHE A 85 8.12 -8.28 7.18
N GLY A 86 7.24 -9.25 7.45
CA GLY A 86 6.31 -9.80 6.46
C GLY A 86 5.29 -8.76 5.99
N ASP A 87 4.75 -9.00 4.78
CA ASP A 87 3.66 -8.23 4.13
C ASP A 87 2.32 -8.32 4.91
N VAL A 88 2.22 -9.27 5.85
CA VAL A 88 1.04 -9.44 6.70
C VAL A 88 1.32 -8.88 8.09
N ILE A 89 0.78 -7.69 8.38
CA ILE A 89 0.65 -7.23 9.77
C ILE A 89 -0.31 -8.20 10.47
N LYS A 90 0.21 -9.17 11.24
CA LYS A 90 -0.62 -9.84 12.25
C LYS A 90 -0.99 -8.77 13.27
N ARG A 91 -2.23 -8.29 13.18
CA ARG A 91 -2.89 -7.56 14.28
C ARG A 91 -2.58 -8.33 15.57
N PRO A 92 -2.12 -7.70 16.66
CA PRO A 92 -1.72 -8.42 17.87
C PRO A 92 -2.84 -9.38 18.22
N ALA A 93 -2.52 -10.68 18.28
CA ALA A 93 -3.47 -11.66 18.77
C ALA A 93 -4.01 -11.11 20.09
N ALA A 94 -5.32 -10.87 20.15
CA ALA A 94 -5.97 -10.38 21.35
C ALA A 94 -5.45 -11.24 22.50
N ARG A 95 -4.72 -10.60 23.43
CA ARG A 95 -4.19 -11.22 24.64
C ARG A 95 -5.29 -12.10 25.22
N GLU A 96 -5.05 -13.40 25.16
CA GLU A 96 -5.72 -14.49 25.87
C GLU A 96 -7.04 -14.06 26.53
N ALA A 97 -8.15 -14.22 25.81
CA ALA A 97 -9.44 -14.33 26.46
C ALA A 97 -9.37 -15.58 27.34
N THR A 98 -9.15 -15.38 28.63
CA THR A 98 -9.20 -16.43 29.65
C THR A 98 -10.54 -17.15 29.50
N PRO A 99 -10.58 -18.47 29.26
CA PRO A 99 -11.85 -19.16 29.22
C PRO A 99 -12.47 -19.07 30.61
N ILE A 100 -13.63 -18.42 30.72
CA ILE A 100 -14.48 -18.52 31.90
C ILE A 100 -14.87 -19.99 31.98
N GLY A 101 -14.24 -20.71 32.90
CA GLY A 101 -14.65 -22.07 33.23
C GLY A 101 -16.10 -22.02 33.69
N LEU A 102 -17.00 -22.61 32.89
CA LEU A 102 -18.28 -23.07 33.41
C LEU A 102 -17.96 -24.28 34.31
N ALA A 103 -17.89 -24.02 35.61
CA ALA A 103 -18.06 -25.07 36.60
C ALA A 103 -19.51 -25.60 36.50
N ALA A 104 -19.61 -26.92 36.50
CA ALA A 104 -20.83 -27.71 36.37
C ALA A 104 -21.82 -27.51 37.53
#